data_AF-A0A2G5I141-F1
#
_entry.id   AF-A0A2G5I141-F1
#
_cell.length_a   1.000
_cell.length_b   1.000
_cell.length_c   1.000
_cell.angle_alpha   90.00
_cell.angle_beta   90.00
_cell.angle_gamma   90.00
#
_symmetry.space_group_name_H-M   'P 1'
#
loop_
_entity.id
_entity.type
_entity.pdbx_description
1 polymer ?
#
loop_
_entity_poly.entity_id
_entity_poly.type
_entity_poly.pdbx_seq_one_letter_code
_entity_poly.pdbx_strand_id
1 'polypeptide(L)'
;MTSGTEHDADSADASPAPRAVLRCEYLYDREARSDKNGRISYRSARQRLQVSNLGSGPADHLHIEVEPVGGGESPIVLDARNGGAGLVVERLLDHTHIDFPLALTMGTAPQAKLTLSWEEAGEKFTEVQSIRWM
;
A
#
# COMPACT_ATOMS: atom_id res chain seq x y z
N MET A 1 16.39 34.22 49.38
CA MET A 1 15.26 35.08 48.94
C MET A 1 15.78 35.82 47.73
N THR A 2 15.39 35.64 46.48
CA THR A 2 14.20 35.11 45.77
C THR A 2 14.72 34.85 44.34
N SER A 3 14.65 33.64 43.79
CA SER A 3 13.58 33.10 42.93
C SER A 3 13.36 33.84 41.60
N GLY A 4 13.43 33.07 40.51
CA GLY A 4 12.67 33.28 39.27
C GLY A 4 13.50 33.80 38.09
N THR A 5 13.42 33.26 36.88
CA THR A 5 12.57 32.21 36.32
C THR A 5 13.23 31.76 35.03
N GLU A 6 13.50 30.46 34.91
CA GLU A 6 13.83 29.81 33.64
C GLU A 6 12.57 29.79 32.78
N HIS A 7 12.61 30.44 31.63
CA HIS A 7 11.60 30.31 30.59
C HIS A 7 12.28 30.55 29.25
N ASP A 8 12.68 29.46 28.59
CA ASP A 8 12.51 29.43 27.15
C ASP A 8 12.03 28.04 26.75
N ALA A 9 10.93 28.06 26.02
CA ALA A 9 10.06 26.93 25.78
C ALA A 9 10.65 26.03 24.69
N ASP A 10 11.13 24.86 25.08
CA ASP A 10 11.35 23.75 24.15
C ASP A 10 9.99 23.08 23.87
N SER A 11 9.12 23.77 23.12
CA SER A 11 7.97 23.13 22.49
C SER A 11 8.44 22.50 21.18
N ALA A 12 9.18 21.41 21.31
CA ALA A 12 9.44 20.51 20.21
C ALA A 12 8.09 20.00 19.68
N ASP A 13 7.79 20.41 18.46
CA ASP A 13 6.71 19.98 17.60
C ASP A 13 6.77 18.46 17.38
N ALA A 14 6.34 17.70 18.39
CA ALA A 14 6.22 16.26 18.29
C ALA A 14 4.85 15.95 17.66
N SER A 15 4.78 16.03 16.33
CA SER A 15 3.67 15.41 15.61
C SER A 15 3.57 13.96 16.08
N PRO A 16 2.40 13.50 16.56
CA PRO A 16 2.27 12.15 17.09
C PRO A 16 2.61 11.14 16.00
N ALA A 17 3.37 10.11 16.36
CA ALA A 17 3.68 9.03 15.42
C ALA A 17 2.37 8.31 15.02
N PRO A 18 2.23 7.89 13.73
CA PRO A 18 1.07 7.14 13.29
C PRO A 18 0.96 5.83 14.08
N ARG A 19 -0.26 5.47 14.45
CA ARG A 19 -0.57 4.19 15.09
C ARG A 19 -0.86 3.10 14.07
N ALA A 20 -1.37 3.44 12.90
CA ALA A 20 -1.45 2.52 11.78
C ALA A 20 -0.04 2.26 11.24
N VAL A 21 0.21 1.02 10.80
CA VAL A 21 1.47 0.63 10.17
C VAL A 21 1.10 -0.15 8.93
N LEU A 22 1.13 0.51 7.77
CA LEU A 22 0.65 -0.08 6.54
C LEU A 22 1.75 -0.90 5.88
N ARG A 23 1.40 -2.03 5.27
CA ARG A 23 2.33 -2.84 4.50
C ARG A 23 1.68 -3.34 3.23
N CYS A 24 2.35 -3.08 2.12
CA CYS A 24 1.95 -3.55 0.81
C CYS A 24 2.72 -4.80 0.41
N GLU A 25 2.01 -5.79 -0.12
CA GLU A 25 2.59 -7.01 -0.66
C GLU A 25 1.93 -7.42 -1.97
N TYR A 26 2.72 -7.91 -2.91
CA TYR A 26 2.20 -8.55 -4.11
C TYR A 26 2.03 -10.05 -3.88
N LEU A 27 0.79 -10.52 -3.99
CA LEU A 27 0.44 -11.92 -3.81
C LEU A 27 -0.13 -12.51 -5.10
N TYR A 28 0.16 -13.79 -5.34
CA TYR A 28 -0.38 -14.55 -6.46
C TYR A 28 -0.48 -16.03 -6.10
N ASP A 29 -1.43 -16.71 -6.73
CA ASP A 29 -1.56 -18.16 -6.67
C ASP A 29 -0.80 -18.80 -7.84
N ARG A 30 -0.34 -20.05 -7.67
CA ARG A 30 0.28 -20.82 -8.75
C ARG A 30 -0.69 -21.89 -9.24
N GLU A 31 -1.12 -21.79 -10.49
CA GLU A 31 -1.99 -22.78 -11.13
C GLU A 31 -1.19 -23.65 -12.11
N ALA A 32 -1.34 -24.98 -11.97
CA ALA A 32 -0.83 -25.94 -12.94
C ALA A 32 -1.74 -26.00 -14.18
N ARG A 33 -1.15 -25.88 -15.36
CA ARG A 33 -1.81 -26.04 -16.65
C ARG A 33 -1.09 -27.11 -17.45
N SER A 34 -1.83 -28.16 -17.80
CA SER A 34 -1.34 -29.21 -18.70
C SER A 34 -1.50 -28.75 -20.16
N ASP A 35 -0.45 -28.90 -20.96
CA ASP A 35 -0.54 -28.73 -22.40
C ASP A 35 -1.07 -30.01 -23.08
N LYS A 36 -1.24 -29.95 -24.41
CA LYS A 36 -1.76 -31.06 -25.23
C LYS A 36 -0.86 -32.31 -25.21
N ASN A 37 0.39 -32.15 -24.77
CA ASN A 37 1.41 -33.20 -24.69
C ASN A 37 1.58 -33.72 -23.24
N GLY A 38 0.72 -33.30 -22.30
CA GLY A 38 0.78 -33.69 -20.90
C GLY A 38 1.85 -32.96 -20.08
N ARG A 39 2.56 -31.98 -20.65
CA ARG A 39 3.57 -31.20 -19.92
C ARG A 39 2.86 -30.21 -18.99
N ILE A 40 3.23 -30.24 -17.71
CA ILE A 40 2.75 -29.29 -16.72
C ILE A 40 3.57 -28.01 -16.81
N SER A 41 2.87 -26.89 -17.04
CA SER A 41 3.40 -25.54 -16.87
C SER A 41 2.69 -24.85 -15.71
N TYR A 42 3.38 -23.99 -14.98
CA TYR A 42 2.78 -23.20 -13.90
C TYR A 42 2.60 -21.77 -14.38
N ARG A 43 1.44 -21.18 -14.07
CA ARG A 43 1.18 -19.75 -14.29
C ARG A 43 0.78 -19.07 -12.99
N SER A 44 1.12 -17.80 -12.86
CA SER A 44 0.57 -16.94 -11.81
C SER A 44 -0.91 -16.66 -12.10
N ALA A 45 -1.76 -16.88 -11.11
CA ALA A 45 -3.20 -16.63 -11.13
C ALA A 45 -3.58 -15.78 -9.90
N ARG A 46 -4.77 -15.16 -9.91
CA ARG A 46 -5.31 -14.36 -8.76
C ARG A 46 -4.28 -13.39 -8.17
N GLN A 47 -3.62 -12.68 -9.08
CA GLN A 47 -2.64 -11.66 -8.77
C GLN A 47 -3.34 -10.51 -8.04
N ARG A 48 -2.76 -10.04 -6.93
CA ARG A 48 -3.34 -8.99 -6.09
C ARG A 48 -2.29 -8.18 -5.35
N LEU A 49 -2.58 -6.91 -5.13
CA LEU A 49 -1.90 -6.09 -4.14
C LEU A 49 -2.66 -6.23 -2.83
N GLN A 50 -2.04 -6.84 -1.83
CA GLN A 50 -2.56 -6.85 -0.47
C GLN A 50 -2.01 -5.64 0.28
N VAL A 51 -2.90 -4.92 0.97
CA VAL A 51 -2.53 -3.85 1.89
C VAL A 51 -3.01 -4.24 3.28
N SER A 52 -2.05 -4.39 4.18
CA SER A 52 -2.27 -4.82 5.56
C SER A 52 -1.98 -3.67 6.51
N ASN A 53 -2.83 -3.47 7.51
CA ASN A 53 -2.52 -2.61 8.64
C ASN A 53 -2.02 -3.48 9.79
N LEU A 54 -0.73 -3.40 10.08
CA LEU A 54 -0.06 -4.14 11.15
C LEU A 54 -0.03 -3.34 12.46
N GLY A 55 -0.45 -2.08 12.41
CA GLY A 55 -0.48 -1.17 13.54
C GLY A 55 -1.71 -1.38 14.44
N SER A 56 -1.80 -0.56 15.48
CA SER A 56 -2.86 -0.59 16.49
C SER A 56 -3.92 0.51 16.32
N GLY A 57 -3.77 1.37 15.31
CA GLY A 57 -4.74 2.39 14.94
C GLY A 57 -5.37 2.09 13.58
N PRO A 58 -6.59 2.60 13.30
CA PRO A 58 -7.17 2.52 11.96
C PRO A 58 -6.45 3.47 11.00
N ALA A 59 -6.48 3.15 9.71
CA ALA A 59 -6.12 4.08 8.64
C ALA A 59 -7.39 4.55 7.92
N ASP A 60 -7.81 5.78 8.18
CA ASP A 60 -9.02 6.37 7.60
C ASP A 60 -8.71 7.05 6.26
N HIS A 61 -9.67 7.04 5.36
CA HIS A 61 -9.57 7.66 4.02
C HIS A 61 -8.27 7.29 3.29
N LEU A 62 -7.85 6.03 3.40
CA LEU A 62 -6.61 5.54 2.81
C LEU A 62 -6.67 5.66 1.28
N HIS A 63 -5.72 6.38 0.73
CA HIS A 63 -5.46 6.53 -0.70
C HIS A 63 -4.11 5.90 -1.04
N ILE A 64 -4.06 5.15 -2.14
CA ILE A 64 -2.84 4.49 -2.60
C ILE A 64 -2.63 4.80 -4.08
N GLU A 65 -1.52 5.47 -4.37
CA GLU A 65 -1.04 5.72 -5.71
C GLU A 65 -0.02 4.68 -6.13
N VAL A 66 -0.11 4.20 -7.36
CA VAL A 66 0.79 3.17 -7.92
C VAL A 66 1.51 3.73 -9.13
N GLU A 67 2.80 3.99 -8.97
CA GLU A 67 3.65 4.53 -10.03
C GLU A 67 4.66 3.46 -10.49
N PRO A 68 4.88 3.28 -11.80
CA PRO A 68 5.87 2.34 -12.28
C PRO A 68 7.28 2.87 -11.99
N VAL A 69 8.19 1.99 -11.59
CA VAL A 69 9.61 2.34 -11.42
C VAL A 69 10.39 1.84 -12.63
N GLY A 70 10.99 2.78 -13.37
CA GLY A 70 11.75 2.51 -14.58
C GLY A 70 10.89 2.52 -15.84
N GLY A 71 11.26 1.71 -16.83
CA GLY A 71 10.51 1.59 -18.07
C GLY A 71 9.32 0.62 -17.91
N GLY A 72 8.15 1.04 -18.40
CA GLY A 72 6.92 0.24 -18.41
C GLY A 72 5.72 0.99 -17.85
N GLU A 73 4.59 0.30 -17.79
CA GLU A 73 3.31 0.83 -17.33
C GLU A 73 3.00 0.36 -15.90
N SER A 74 2.11 1.08 -15.20
CA SER A 74 1.53 0.60 -13.93
C SER A 74 0.69 -0.68 -14.15
N PRO A 75 0.54 -1.53 -13.13
CA PRO A 75 -0.42 -2.63 -13.20
C PRO A 75 -1.84 -2.12 -13.40
N ILE A 76 -2.70 -2.92 -14.03
CA ILE A 76 -4.12 -2.63 -14.13
C ILE A 76 -4.80 -3.13 -12.85
N VAL A 77 -5.47 -2.25 -12.13
CA VAL A 77 -6.33 -2.63 -11.00
C VAL A 77 -7.72 -2.96 -11.52
N LEU A 78 -8.17 -4.19 -11.27
CA LEU A 78 -9.39 -4.71 -11.90
C LEU A 78 -10.70 -4.24 -11.24
N ASP A 79 -10.65 -3.84 -9.97
CA ASP A 79 -11.82 -3.31 -9.23
C ASP A 79 -11.74 -1.79 -9.00
N ALA A 80 -10.93 -1.10 -9.81
CA ALA A 80 -10.89 0.36 -9.77
C ALA A 80 -12.20 0.93 -10.32
N ARG A 81 -13.21 1.03 -9.46
CA ARG A 81 -14.48 1.71 -9.75
C ARG A 81 -14.31 3.18 -10.19
N ASN A 82 -13.10 3.74 -10.05
CA ASN A 82 -12.78 5.15 -10.23
C ASN A 82 -11.61 5.40 -11.21
N GLY A 83 -11.64 4.78 -12.40
CA GLY A 83 -11.06 5.35 -13.63
C GLY A 83 -9.70 6.09 -13.52
N GLY A 84 -8.71 5.51 -12.83
CA GLY A 84 -7.34 6.03 -12.79
C GLY A 84 -6.95 6.92 -11.60
N ALA A 85 -7.83 7.19 -10.64
CA ALA A 85 -7.56 8.11 -9.52
C ALA A 85 -6.85 7.48 -8.29
N GLY A 86 -6.23 6.31 -8.44
CA GLY A 86 -5.65 5.55 -7.31
C GLY A 86 -6.65 4.63 -6.60
N LEU A 87 -6.14 3.82 -5.67
CA LEU A 87 -6.94 2.90 -4.85
C LEU A 87 -7.43 3.64 -3.62
N VAL A 88 -8.71 3.50 -3.27
CA VAL A 88 -9.31 4.21 -2.13
C VAL A 88 -9.97 3.21 -1.20
N VAL A 89 -9.71 3.34 0.10
CA VAL A 89 -10.32 2.59 1.18
C VAL A 89 -10.84 3.58 2.21
N GLU A 90 -12.14 3.54 2.50
CA GLU A 90 -12.74 4.47 3.46
C GLU A 90 -12.11 4.34 4.86
N ARG A 91 -11.87 3.09 5.29
CA ARG A 91 -11.24 2.79 6.57
C ARG A 91 -10.64 1.38 6.54
N LEU A 92 -9.37 1.26 6.92
CA LEU A 92 -8.67 -0.01 7.12
C LEU A 92 -8.39 -0.19 8.63
N LEU A 93 -9.04 -1.16 9.25
CA LEU A 93 -8.94 -1.40 10.70
C LEU A 93 -7.57 -1.96 11.09
N ASP A 94 -7.25 -1.88 12.37
CA ASP A 94 -6.06 -2.47 12.97
C ASP A 94 -6.02 -3.99 12.73
N HIS A 95 -4.82 -4.50 12.42
CA HIS A 95 -4.57 -5.94 12.18
C HIS A 95 -5.45 -6.58 11.08
N THR A 96 -5.99 -5.78 10.16
CA THR A 96 -6.75 -6.26 9.00
C THR A 96 -6.01 -6.04 7.68
N HIS A 97 -6.54 -6.61 6.61
CA HIS A 97 -6.01 -6.43 5.25
C HIS A 97 -7.14 -6.26 4.25
N ILE A 98 -6.80 -5.68 3.10
CA ILE A 98 -7.64 -5.58 1.93
C ILE A 98 -6.84 -5.98 0.68
N ASP A 99 -7.49 -6.68 -0.24
CA ASP A 99 -6.88 -7.16 -1.46
C ASP A 99 -7.43 -6.39 -2.67
N PHE A 100 -6.52 -5.90 -3.50
CA PHE A 100 -6.85 -5.28 -4.79
C PHE A 100 -6.42 -6.22 -5.93
N PRO A 101 -7.37 -6.82 -6.67
CA PRO A 101 -7.03 -7.67 -7.80
C PRO A 101 -6.29 -6.89 -8.89
N LEU A 102 -5.19 -7.45 -9.35
CA LEU A 102 -4.33 -6.85 -10.36
C LEU A 102 -4.26 -7.70 -11.63
N ALA A 103 -4.00 -7.04 -12.75
CA ALA A 103 -3.53 -7.66 -13.97
C ALA A 103 -2.20 -7.01 -14.41
N LEU A 104 -1.18 -7.85 -14.56
CA LEU A 104 0.11 -7.48 -15.15
C LEU A 104 0.07 -7.80 -16.65
N THR A 105 0.45 -6.85 -17.49
CA THR A 105 0.55 -7.00 -18.94
C THR A 105 2.01 -7.15 -19.37
N MET A 106 2.24 -7.48 -20.65
CA MET A 106 3.60 -7.62 -21.20
C MET A 106 4.42 -6.32 -21.18
N GLY A 107 3.81 -5.17 -20.84
CA GLY A 107 4.47 -3.87 -20.69
C GLY A 107 4.53 -3.36 -19.25
N THR A 108 4.00 -4.08 -18.27
CA THR A 108 4.01 -3.63 -16.87
C THR A 108 5.44 -3.55 -16.33
N ALA A 109 5.79 -2.42 -15.70
CA ALA A 109 7.09 -2.24 -15.07
C ALA A 109 7.27 -3.28 -13.95
N PRO A 110 8.44 -3.92 -13.81
CA PRO A 110 8.67 -5.02 -12.86
C PRO A 110 8.63 -4.59 -11.38
N GLN A 111 8.76 -3.29 -11.13
CA GLN A 111 8.72 -2.68 -9.81
C GLN A 111 7.76 -1.48 -9.84
N ALA A 112 7.11 -1.21 -8.72
CA ALA A 112 6.30 -0.03 -8.51
C ALA A 112 6.65 0.67 -7.20
N LYS A 113 6.45 1.99 -7.21
CA LYS A 113 6.44 2.84 -6.02
C LYS A 113 4.98 3.01 -5.62
N LEU A 114 4.69 2.77 -4.35
CA LEU A 114 3.38 2.95 -3.74
C LEU A 114 3.46 4.15 -2.81
N THR A 115 2.66 5.18 -3.06
CA THR A 115 2.48 6.29 -2.12
C THR A 115 1.15 6.05 -1.40
N LEU A 116 1.21 5.82 -0.10
CA LEU A 116 0.05 5.64 0.76
C LEU A 116 -0.19 6.94 1.53
N SER A 117 -1.41 7.44 1.54
CA SER A 117 -1.81 8.59 2.34
C SER A 117 -3.09 8.26 3.10
N TRP A 118 -3.13 8.55 4.40
CA TRP A 118 -4.29 8.23 5.25
C TRP A 118 -4.45 9.25 6.38
N GLU A 119 -5.54 9.14 7.10
CA GLU A 119 -5.87 9.96 8.27
C GLU A 119 -5.95 9.10 9.54
N GLU A 120 -5.46 9.66 10.66
CA GLU A 120 -5.70 9.11 12.00
C GLU A 120 -6.05 10.25 12.96
N ALA A 121 -7.17 10.14 13.67
CA ALA A 121 -7.61 11.16 14.64
C ALA A 121 -7.63 12.61 14.09
N GLY A 122 -7.84 12.78 12.77
CA GLY A 122 -7.85 14.07 12.09
C GLY A 122 -6.50 14.55 11.56
N GLU A 123 -5.42 13.80 11.79
CA GLU A 123 -4.08 14.09 11.26
C GLU A 123 -3.78 13.25 10.03
N LYS A 124 -3.05 13.83 9.06
CA LYS A 124 -2.71 13.19 7.80
C LYS A 124 -1.32 12.62 7.84
N PHE A 125 -1.20 11.37 7.40
CA PHE A 125 0.06 10.64 7.30
C PHE A 125 0.31 10.23 5.85
N THR A 126 1.57 10.02 5.52
CA THR A 126 1.98 9.53 4.20
C THR A 126 3.20 8.65 4.32
N GLU A 127 3.21 7.55 3.57
CA GLU A 127 4.29 6.59 3.52
C GLU A 127 4.56 6.16 2.07
N VAL A 128 5.83 6.00 1.71
CA VAL A 128 6.23 5.50 0.40
C VAL A 128 6.85 4.12 0.55
N GLN A 129 6.31 3.14 -0.18
CA GLN A 129 6.83 1.79 -0.26
C GLN A 129 7.24 1.44 -1.69
N SER A 130 8.12 0.45 -1.84
CA SER A 130 8.49 -0.11 -3.13
C SER A 130 8.20 -1.60 -3.14
N ILE A 131 7.54 -2.07 -4.19
CA ILE A 131 7.19 -3.48 -4.36
C ILE A 131 7.61 -4.00 -5.72
N ARG A 132 7.91 -5.29 -5.79
CA ARG A 132 8.21 -6.01 -7.04
C ARG A 132 7.10 -7.00 -7.34
N TRP A 133 6.80 -7.17 -8.62
CA TRP A 133 5.76 -8.11 -9.07
C TRP A 133 6.29 -9.53 -9.34
N MET A 134 7.55 -9.80 -8.99
CA MET A 134 8.27 -11.07 -9.22
C MET A 134 9.02 -11.52 -7.98
#